data_AF-A0A937R0K2-F1
#
_entry.id   AF-A0A937R0K2-F1
#
_cell.length_a   1.000
_cell.length_b   1.000
_cell.length_c   1.000
_cell.angle_alpha   90.00
_cell.angle_beta   90.00
_cell.angle_gamma   90.00
#
_symmetry.space_group_name_H-M   'P 1'
#
loop_
_entity.id
_entity.type
_entity.pdbx_description
1 polymer ?
#
loop_
_entity_poly.entity_id
_entity_poly.type
_entity_poly.pdbx_seq_one_letter_code
_entity_poly.pdbx_strand_id
1 'polypeptide(L)'
;MISLGFTDNSHVVKTLKPGRENHRVTLKVEGLKKYFPVHRGFLQRISGWVKAVDGVDFEVMQGRTLGLVGESGCGKSTVARLILRLLEPDEGKVIYQGSDISELSDKEMVPLR
;
A
#
# COMPACT_ATOMS: atom_id res chain seq x y z
N MET A 1 3.16 14.33 3.94
CA MET A 1 2.12 13.40 4.41
C MET A 1 1.44 12.79 3.17
N ILE A 2 1.28 11.47 3.09
CA ILE A 2 0.49 10.85 1.99
C ILE A 2 -0.98 11.14 2.27
N SER A 3 -1.69 11.73 1.33
CA SER A 3 -3.14 11.88 1.41
C SER A 3 -3.79 10.91 0.45
N LEU A 4 -4.79 10.18 0.94
CA LEU A 4 -5.60 9.25 0.14
C LEU A 4 -6.82 10.02 -0.37
N GLY A 5 -6.99 10.06 -1.69
CA GLY A 5 -8.16 10.67 -2.33
C GLY A 5 -8.95 9.62 -3.09
N PHE A 6 -10.26 9.53 -2.85
CA PHE A 6 -11.16 8.74 -3.68
C PHE A 6 -11.77 9.64 -4.74
N THR A 7 -11.72 9.24 -6.01
CA THR A 7 -12.44 9.93 -7.08
C THR A 7 -13.79 9.25 -7.26
N ASP A 8 -14.82 9.81 -6.63
CA ASP A 8 -16.21 9.61 -7.00
C ASP A 8 -16.83 10.99 -7.27
N ASN A 9 -17.79 11.04 -8.18
CA ASN A 9 -18.52 12.24 -8.54
C ASN A 9 -19.50 12.59 -7.40
N SER A 10 -19.00 12.92 -6.20
CA SER A 10 -19.67 13.66 -5.12
C SER A 10 -18.85 13.60 -3.83
N HIS A 11 -18.86 14.72 -3.11
CA HIS A 11 -18.00 15.02 -1.97
C HIS A 11 -18.20 14.12 -0.72
N VAL A 12 -17.11 14.03 0.05
CA VAL A 12 -16.99 13.68 1.48
C VAL A 12 -16.86 12.19 1.82
N VAL A 13 -15.75 11.89 2.51
CA VAL A 13 -15.48 10.68 3.29
C VAL A 13 -16.72 10.29 4.11
N LYS A 14 -17.42 9.25 3.66
CA LYS A 14 -18.48 8.59 4.42
C LYS A 14 -18.01 7.19 4.75
N THR A 15 -17.98 6.83 6.03
CA THR A 15 -18.07 5.45 6.47
C THR A 15 -19.39 4.90 5.91
N LEU A 16 -19.32 4.17 4.81
CA LEU A 16 -20.49 3.61 4.16
C LEU A 16 -21.03 2.47 5.04
N LYS A 17 -22.26 2.61 5.52
CA LYS A 17 -23.07 1.47 5.96
C LYS A 17 -23.31 0.56 4.75
N PRO A 18 -23.23 -0.77 4.88
CA PRO A 18 -23.36 -1.66 3.73
C PRO A 18 -24.80 -1.62 3.21
N GLY A 19 -25.01 -0.86 2.14
CA GLY A 19 -26.18 -0.93 1.28
C GLY A 19 -26.02 -2.07 0.28
N ARG A 20 -27.14 -2.72 -0.06
CA ARG A 20 -27.23 -3.86 -0.96
C ARG A 20 -26.75 -3.54 -2.38
N GLU A 21 -25.46 -3.67 -2.59
CA GLU A 21 -24.78 -3.95 -3.86
C GLU A 21 -23.54 -4.75 -3.44
N ASN A 22 -23.14 -5.77 -4.19
CA ASN A 22 -22.00 -6.66 -3.87
C ASN A 22 -20.66 -5.91 -3.91
N HIS A 23 -20.45 -4.98 -2.97
CA HIS A 23 -19.26 -4.17 -2.80
C HIS A 23 -18.16 -5.05 -2.18
N ARG A 24 -17.53 -5.89 -3.02
CA ARG A 24 -16.40 -6.71 -2.60
C ARG A 24 -15.15 -5.84 -2.52
N VAL A 25 -14.49 -5.88 -1.37
CA VAL A 25 -13.14 -5.34 -1.22
C VAL A 25 -12.22 -6.09 -2.18
N THR A 26 -11.60 -5.37 -3.12
CA THR A 26 -10.69 -5.97 -4.10
C THR A 26 -9.25 -5.92 -3.60
N LEU A 27 -8.86 -4.82 -2.95
CA LEU A 27 -7.54 -4.66 -2.35
C LEU A 27 -7.72 -4.15 -0.93
N LYS A 28 -7.03 -4.76 0.02
CA LYS A 28 -6.93 -4.29 1.40
C LYS A 28 -5.46 -4.25 1.80
N VAL A 29 -5.04 -3.15 2.41
CA VAL A 29 -3.69 -2.94 2.92
C VAL A 29 -3.81 -2.69 4.42
N GLU A 30 -3.08 -3.45 5.22
CA GLU A 30 -3.11 -3.38 6.68
C GLU A 30 -1.70 -3.23 7.25
N GLY A 31 -1.48 -2.18 8.04
CA GLY A 31 -0.25 -1.95 8.80
C GLY A 31 1.02 -1.92 7.95
N LEU A 32 0.93 -1.52 6.67
CA LEU A 32 2.02 -1.68 5.72
C LEU A 32 3.22 -0.79 6.11
N LYS A 33 4.41 -1.38 6.21
CA LYS A 33 5.66 -0.68 6.52
C LYS A 33 6.79 -1.01 5.55
N LYS A 34 7.60 0.01 5.26
CA LYS A 34 8.86 -0.15 4.54
C LYS A 34 9.88 0.91 4.92
N TYR A 35 11.00 0.48 5.45
CA TYR A 35 12.10 1.29 5.92
C TYR A 35 13.36 0.99 5.08
N PHE A 36 14.08 2.05 4.70
CA PHE A 36 15.31 1.92 3.91
C PHE A 36 16.51 2.37 4.72
N PRO A 37 17.61 1.61 4.75
CA PRO A 37 18.81 2.00 5.48
C PRO A 37 19.49 3.20 4.80
N VAL A 38 19.96 4.14 5.62
CA VAL A 38 20.78 5.27 5.19
C VAL A 38 22.24 4.97 5.47
N HIS A 39 23.00 4.77 4.40
CA HIS A 39 24.44 4.53 4.49
C HIS A 39 25.21 5.87 4.46
N ARG A 40 26.24 6.02 5.31
CA ARG A 40 27.13 7.18 5.32
C ARG A 40 28.60 6.78 5.42
N GLY A 41 29.46 7.69 4.93
CA GLY A 41 30.91 7.61 5.01
C GLY A 41 31.54 6.65 4.01
N PHE A 42 32.88 6.65 3.98
CA PHE A 42 33.67 5.83 3.05
C PHE A 42 33.49 4.31 3.26
N LEU A 43 33.13 3.88 4.49
CA LEU A 43 32.86 2.48 4.81
C LEU A 43 31.38 2.08 4.70
N GLN A 44 30.49 2.93 4.14
CA GLN A 44 29.06 2.63 3.93
C GLN A 44 28.35 2.03 5.15
N ARG A 45 28.60 2.57 6.36
CA ARG A 45 27.94 2.06 7.57
C ARG A 45 26.50 2.58 7.64
N ILE A 46 25.58 1.73 8.13
CA ILE A 46 24.20 2.13 8.40
C ILE A 46 24.23 3.20 9.51
N SER A 47 23.71 4.37 9.18
CA SER A 47 23.68 5.55 10.05
C SER A 47 22.27 5.94 10.49
N GLY A 48 21.25 5.30 9.93
CA GLY A 48 19.84 5.55 10.24
C GLY A 48 18.93 4.82 9.26
N TRP A 49 17.62 5.03 9.41
CA TRP A 49 16.59 4.42 8.59
C TRP A 49 15.59 5.49 8.13
N VAL A 50 15.28 5.50 6.83
CA VAL A 50 14.18 6.30 6.26
C VAL A 50 12.93 5.46 6.30
N LYS A 51 11.94 5.92 7.05
CA LYS A 51 10.61 5.31 7.09
C LYS A 51 9.79 5.75 5.87
N ALA A 52 9.92 5.05 4.75
CA ALA A 52 9.23 5.41 3.52
C ALA A 52 7.72 5.11 3.57
N VAL A 53 7.34 4.06 4.32
CA VAL A 53 5.95 3.74 4.66
C VAL A 53 5.93 3.31 6.12
N ASP A 54 5.04 3.87 6.94
CA ASP A 54 4.99 3.61 8.38
C ASP A 54 3.54 3.39 8.86
N GLY A 55 3.01 2.18 8.66
CA GLY A 55 1.70 1.79 9.15
C GLY A 55 0.56 2.39 8.33
N VAL A 56 0.53 2.09 7.02
CA VAL A 56 -0.54 2.55 6.13
C VAL A 56 -1.65 1.50 6.05
N ASP A 57 -2.89 1.97 6.22
CA ASP A 57 -4.11 1.18 6.13
C ASP A 57 -5.08 1.79 5.11
N PHE A 58 -5.58 0.99 4.17
CA PHE A 58 -6.70 1.39 3.31
C PHE A 58 -7.33 0.19 2.57
N GLU A 59 -8.53 0.42 2.02
CA GLU A 59 -9.26 -0.52 1.19
C GLU A 59 -9.64 0.10 -0.14
N VAL A 60 -9.64 -0.71 -1.19
CA VAL A 60 -10.16 -0.37 -2.53
C VAL A 60 -11.27 -1.36 -2.86
N MET A 61 -12.46 -0.81 -3.02
CA MET A 61 -13.64 -1.58 -3.41
C MET A 61 -13.61 -1.87 -4.91
N GLN A 62 -14.25 -2.96 -5.32
CA GLN A 62 -14.40 -3.29 -6.73
C GLN A 62 -15.05 -2.13 -7.49
N GLY A 63 -14.48 -1.78 -8.66
CA GLY A 63 -14.97 -0.68 -9.51
C GLY A 63 -14.67 0.72 -8.99
N ARG A 64 -13.90 0.87 -7.90
CA ARG A 64 -13.47 2.17 -7.36
C ARG A 64 -12.00 2.43 -7.67
N THR A 65 -11.69 3.70 -7.89
CA THR A 65 -10.32 4.18 -8.11
C THR A 65 -9.84 4.93 -6.88
N LEU A 66 -8.66 4.56 -6.38
CA LEU A 66 -7.96 5.26 -5.31
C LEU A 66 -6.79 6.05 -5.89
N GLY A 67 -6.76 7.36 -5.60
CA GLY A 67 -5.65 8.24 -5.90
C GLY A 67 -4.73 8.42 -4.70
N LEU A 68 -3.44 8.12 -4.88
CA LEU A 68 -2.38 8.43 -3.91
C LEU A 68 -1.76 9.79 -4.25
N VAL A 69 -1.96 10.80 -3.40
CA VAL A 69 -1.45 12.16 -3.63
C VAL A 69 -0.56 12.64 -2.47
N GLY A 70 0.36 13.56 -2.77
CA GLY A 70 1.31 14.11 -1.80
C GLY A 70 2.61 14.59 -2.44
N GLU A 71 3.41 15.30 -1.67
CA GLU A 71 4.70 15.88 -2.09
C GLU A 71 5.72 14.84 -2.59
N SER A 72 6.72 15.29 -3.35
CA SER A 72 7.84 14.42 -3.74
C SER A 72 8.50 13.80 -2.50
N GLY A 73 8.86 12.52 -2.58
CA GLY A 73 9.51 11.81 -1.46
C GLY A 73 8.58 11.34 -0.34
N CYS A 74 7.27 11.61 -0.38
CA CYS A 74 6.38 11.22 0.72
C CYS A 74 6.01 9.72 0.79
N GLY A 75 6.54 8.87 -0.11
CA GLY A 75 6.32 7.41 -0.05
C GLY A 75 5.29 6.81 -1.02
N LYS A 76 4.62 7.61 -1.86
CA LYS A 76 3.58 7.14 -2.82
C LYS A 76 4.05 5.98 -3.70
N SER A 77 5.19 6.15 -4.38
CA SER A 77 5.73 5.13 -5.27
C SER A 77 6.28 3.93 -4.51
N THR A 78 6.59 4.07 -3.21
CA THR A 78 6.94 2.93 -2.35
C THR A 78 5.70 2.11 -2.05
N VAL A 79 4.60 2.74 -1.61
CA VAL A 79 3.30 2.09 -1.40
C VAL A 79 2.84 1.35 -2.66
N ALA A 80 2.88 2.00 -3.82
CA ALA A 80 2.51 1.38 -5.09
C ALA A 80 3.34 0.12 -5.41
N ARG A 81 4.66 0.18 -5.20
CA ARG A 81 5.55 -0.97 -5.44
C ARG A 81 5.33 -2.11 -4.44
N LEU A 82 5.01 -1.81 -3.19
CA LEU A 82 4.68 -2.82 -2.18
C LEU A 82 3.40 -3.58 -2.54
N ILE A 83 2.35 -2.85 -2.98
CA ILE A 83 1.08 -3.44 -3.42
C ILE A 83 1.29 -4.35 -4.63
N LEU A 84 2.11 -3.90 -5.60
CA LEU A 84 2.44 -4.66 -6.81
C LEU A 84 3.45 -5.79 -6.56
N ARG A 85 3.89 -6.01 -5.31
CA ARG A 85 4.92 -7.00 -4.96
C ARG A 85 6.21 -6.83 -5.77
N LEU A 86 6.56 -5.59 -6.10
CA LEU A 86 7.85 -5.19 -6.65
C LEU A 86 8.87 -4.86 -5.55
N LEU A 87 8.37 -4.68 -4.32
CA LEU A 87 9.15 -4.57 -3.11
C LEU A 87 8.48 -5.43 -2.03
N GLU A 88 9.30 -6.06 -1.19
CA GLU A 88 8.80 -6.75 -0.01
C GLU A 88 8.56 -5.75 1.14
N PRO A 89 7.41 -5.82 1.81
CA PRO A 89 7.18 -5.06 3.03
C PRO A 89 8.07 -5.57 4.16
N ASP A 90 8.44 -4.68 5.09
CA ASP A 90 9.11 -5.12 6.32
C ASP A 90 8.08 -5.64 7.34
N GLU A 91 6.88 -5.04 7.34
CA GLU A 91 5.72 -5.48 8.11
C GLU A 91 4.41 -5.15 7.36
N GLY A 92 3.32 -5.79 7.77
CA GLY A 92 1.97 -5.55 7.26
C GLY A 92 1.56 -6.49 6.13
N LYS A 93 0.30 -6.37 5.71
CA LYS A 93 -0.35 -7.29 4.78
C LYS A 93 -0.89 -6.56 3.56
N VAL A 94 -0.84 -7.23 2.42
CA VAL A 94 -1.52 -6.82 1.20
C VAL A 94 -2.45 -7.96 0.83
N ILE A 95 -3.75 -7.73 0.91
CA ILE A 95 -4.79 -8.73 0.66
C ILE A 95 -5.47 -8.36 -0.66
N TYR A 96 -5.34 -9.23 -1.66
CA TYR A 96 -5.94 -9.05 -2.97
C TYR A 96 -7.00 -10.13 -3.19
N GLN A 97 -8.23 -9.70 -3.47
CA GLN A 97 -9.40 -10.56 -3.66
C GLN A 97 -9.60 -11.61 -2.54
N GLY A 98 -9.27 -11.24 -1.30
CA GLY A 98 -9.41 -12.11 -0.13
C GLY A 98 -8.19 -12.99 0.17
N SER A 99 -7.18 -13.00 -0.69
CA SER A 99 -5.92 -13.72 -0.46
C SER A 99 -4.82 -12.77 -0.03
N ASP A 100 -4.10 -13.10 1.04
CA ASP A 100 -2.90 -12.37 1.44
C ASP A 100 -1.76 -12.67 0.45
N ILE A 101 -1.32 -11.65 -0.29
CA ILE A 101 -0.26 -11.76 -1.29
C ILE A 101 1.10 -11.35 -0.74
N SER A 102 1.17 -10.86 0.51
CA SER A 102 2.43 -10.41 1.12
C SER A 102 3.38 -11.56 1.50
N GLU A 103 2.84 -12.75 1.67
CA GLU A 103 3.58 -13.96 2.06
C GLU A 103 3.81 -14.94 0.88
N LEU A 104 3.26 -14.64 -0.30
CA LEU A 104 3.40 -15.51 -1.48
C LEU A 104 4.82 -15.48 -2.03
N SER A 105 5.33 -16.66 -2.38
CA SER A 105 6.58 -16.81 -3.13
C SER A 105 6.44 -16.29 -4.56
N ASP A 106 7.57 -16.03 -5.22
CA ASP A 106 7.59 -15.57 -6.61
C ASP A 106 6.82 -16.50 -7.56
N LYS A 107 6.84 -17.82 -7.31
CA LYS A 107 6.09 -18.81 -8.11
C LYS A 107 4.59 -18.69 -7.90
N GLU A 108 4.16 -18.46 -6.67
CA GLU A 108 2.74 -18.29 -6.31
C GLU A 108 2.19 -16.94 -6.78
N MET A 109 3.06 -15.95 -6.99
CA MET A 109 2.72 -14.65 -7.55
C MET A 109 2.47 -14.65 -9.07
N VAL A 110 3.05 -15.60 -9.83
CA VAL A 110 2.88 -15.68 -11.30
C VAL A 110 1.41 -15.65 -11.76
N PRO A 111 0.47 -16.44 -11.20
CA PRO A 111 -0.93 -16.41 -11.65
C PRO A 111 -1.67 -15.11 -11.35
N LEU A 112 -1.11 -14.22 -10.52
CA LEU A 112 -1.71 -12.95 -10.12
C LEU A 112 -1.13 -11.72 -10.87
N ARG A 113 -0.15 -11.94 -11.76
CA ARG A 113 0.52 -10.90 -12.55
C ARG A 113 -0.13 -10.67 -13.91
#